data_AF-A0A315Y2R7-F1
#
_entry.id   AF-A0A315Y2R7-F1
#
_cell.length_a   1.000
_cell.length_b   1.000
_cell.length_c   1.000
_cell.angle_alpha   90.00
_cell.angle_beta   90.00
_cell.angle_gamma   90.00
#
_symmetry.space_group_name_H-M   'P 1'
#
loop_
_entity.id
_entity.type
_entity.pdbx_description
1 polymer ?
#
loop_
_entity_poly.entity_id
_entity_poly.type
_entity_poly.pdbx_seq_one_letter_code
_entity_poly.pdbx_strand_id
1 'polypeptide(L)' 'MYVNYYTRELMNEGDNLPIGIVLCAEKNDAVVKYTLPEGNNQIFASKYFTYLPTEEELKRELRIDEFHKLEEE' A
#
# COMPACT_ATOMS: atom_id res chain seq x y z
N MET A 1 7.15 -11.56 5.79
CA MET A 1 8.13 -12.52 5.23
C MET A 1 7.60 -13.35 4.06
N TYR A 2 6.45 -13.00 3.45
CA TYR A 2 5.82 -13.80 2.38
C TYR A 2 5.98 -13.21 0.97
N VAL A 3 6.00 -11.88 0.88
CA VAL A 3 6.05 -11.13 -0.38
C VAL A 3 7.35 -11.42 -1.15
N ASN A 4 8.49 -11.37 -0.48
CA ASN A 4 9.80 -11.60 -1.12
C ASN A 4 9.94 -13.02 -1.70
N TYR A 5 9.34 -14.02 -1.06
CA TYR A 5 9.32 -15.39 -1.58
C TYR A 5 8.43 -15.46 -2.83
N TYR A 6 7.24 -14.85 -2.78
CA TYR A 6 6.34 -14.78 -3.92
C TYR A 6 7.00 -14.11 -5.13
N THR A 7 7.70 -13.00 -4.92
CA THR A 7 8.46 -12.31 -5.97
C THR A 7 9.52 -13.20 -6.62
N ARG A 8 10.17 -14.07 -5.85
CA ARG A 8 11.30 -14.88 -6.34
C ARG A 8 10.87 -16.18 -7.00
N GLU A 9 9.81 -16.81 -6.48
CA GLU A 9 9.49 -18.20 -6.81
C GLU A 9 8.12 -18.38 -7.47
N LEU A 10 7.24 -17.37 -7.43
CA LEU A 10 5.82 -17.53 -7.81
C LEU A 10 5.28 -16.48 -8.80
N MET A 11 6.04 -15.43 -9.12
CA MET A 11 5.64 -14.43 -10.11
C MET A 11 5.79 -14.98 -11.54
N ASN A 12 4.79 -14.71 -12.39
CA ASN A 12 4.83 -14.98 -13.82
C ASN A 12 5.18 -13.71 -14.61
N GLU A 13 5.56 -13.89 -15.87
CA GLU A 13 5.76 -12.76 -16.78
C GLU A 13 4.46 -11.98 -16.96
N GLY A 14 4.51 -10.67 -16.69
CA GLY A 14 3.36 -9.77 -16.78
C GLY A 14 2.62 -9.53 -15.45
N ASP A 15 2.97 -10.23 -14.37
CA ASP A 15 2.39 -9.96 -13.05
C ASP A 15 2.91 -8.62 -12.48
N ASN A 16 2.01 -7.87 -11.83
CA ASN A 16 2.41 -6.72 -11.04
C ASN A 16 3.15 -7.16 -9.78
N LEU A 17 4.05 -6.31 -9.27
CA LEU A 17 4.79 -6.59 -8.03
C LEU A 17 3.81 -6.87 -6.86
N PRO A 18 4.03 -7.93 -6.07
CA PRO A 18 3.14 -8.28 -4.97
C PRO A 18 3.16 -7.22 -3.87
N ILE A 19 1.98 -6.89 -3.34
CA ILE A 19 1.82 -5.89 -2.28
C ILE A 19 1.76 -6.59 -0.92
N GLY A 20 2.63 -6.18 0.01
CA GLY A 20 2.62 -6.65 1.39
C GLY A 20 1.77 -5.78 2.30
N ILE A 21 0.72 -6.35 2.89
CA ILE A 21 -0.11 -5.66 3.89
C ILE A 21 0.23 -6.22 5.28
N VAL A 22 0.64 -5.33 6.19
CA VAL A 22 0.84 -5.66 7.60
C VAL A 22 -0.33 -5.08 8.38
N LEU A 23 -1.17 -5.94 8.95
CA LEU A 23 -2.32 -5.53 9.76
C LEU A 23 -1.87 -5.35 11.22
N CYS A 24 -1.95 -4.12 11.71
CA CYS A 24 -1.70 -3.77 13.11
C CYS A 24 -2.98 -3.20 13.72
N ALA A 25 -3.26 -3.51 14.99
CA ALA A 25 -4.44 -3.02 15.69
C ALA A 25 -4.47 -1.48 15.80
N GLU A 26 -3.29 -0.87 15.94
CA GLU A 26 -3.12 0.59 15.92
C GLU A 26 -1.87 0.96 15.09
N LYS A 27 -1.93 2.08 14.38
CA LYS A 27 -0.79 2.63 13.66
C LYS A 27 0.19 3.22 14.66
N ASN A 28 1.28 2.51 14.94
CA ASN A 28 2.35 3.04 15.79
C ASN A 28 3.43 3.70 14.91
N ASP A 29 3.34 5.03 14.78
CA ASP A 29 4.26 5.83 13.97
C ASP A 29 5.73 5.70 14.42
N ALA A 30 5.98 5.45 15.72
CA ALA A 30 7.33 5.22 16.22
C ALA A 30 7.88 3.87 15.73
N VAL A 31 7.07 2.81 15.78
CA VAL A 31 7.47 1.50 15.22
C VAL A 31 7.73 1.63 13.72
N VAL A 32 6.87 2.30 12.97
CA VAL A 32 7.07 2.53 11.53
C VAL A 32 8.39 3.28 11.26
N LYS A 33 8.65 4.37 11.99
CA LYS A 33 9.86 5.18 11.82
C LYS A 33 11.16 4.41 12.10
N TYR A 34 11.17 3.52 13.10
CA TYR A 34 12.39 2.80 13.50
C TYR A 34 12.53 1.39 12.87
N THR A 35 11.46 0.83 12.29
CA THR A 35 11.50 -0.47 11.60
C THR A 35 11.72 -0.37 10.10
N LEU A 36 11.37 0.76 9.50
CA LEU A 36 11.60 1.00 8.08
C LEU A 36 12.98 1.63 7.85
N PRO A 37 13.80 1.08 6.93
CA PRO A 37 15.02 1.73 6.49
C PRO A 37 14.74 3.13 5.94
N GLU A 38 15.60 4.09 6.24
CA GLU A 38 15.53 5.42 5.65
C GLU A 38 15.60 5.29 4.11
N GLY A 39 14.50 5.64 3.42
CA GLY A 39 14.37 5.52 1.96
C GLY A 39 13.51 4.36 1.44
N ASN A 40 12.85 3.60 2.30
CA ASN A 40 11.99 2.49 1.86
C ASN A 40 10.63 2.97 1.32
N ASN A 41 10.52 3.15 0.01
CA ASN A 41 9.30 3.59 -0.69
C ASN A 41 8.26 2.46 -0.92
N GLN A 42 8.55 1.22 -0.52
CA GLN A 42 7.66 0.08 -0.78
C GLN A 42 6.67 -0.22 0.36
N ILE A 43 6.84 0.37 1.54
CA ILE A 43 6.00 0.06 2.70
C ILE A 43 5.13 1.27 3.04
N PHE A 44 3.86 1.17 2.66
CA PHE A 44 2.85 2.19 2.91
C PHE A 44 2.07 1.86 4.19
N ALA A 45 2.13 2.75 5.17
CA ALA A 45 1.32 2.66 6.38
C ALA A 45 -0.05 3.31 6.13
N SER A 46 -0.94 2.58 5.47
CA SER A 46 -2.29 3.06 5.12
C SER A 46 -3.35 2.55 6.10
N LYS A 47 -4.33 3.41 6.41
CA LYS A 47 -5.52 3.04 7.17
C LYS A 47 -6.33 2.01 6.36
N TYR A 48 -6.67 0.88 6.97
CA TYR A 48 -7.51 -0.14 6.34
C TYR A 48 -8.92 -0.07 6.88
N PHE A 49 -9.90 -0.31 6.00
CA PHE A 49 -11.29 -0.52 6.37
C PHE A 49 -11.61 -2.01 6.24
N THR A 50 -12.37 -2.56 7.18
CA THR A 50 -12.83 -3.96 7.13
C THR A 50 -14.04 -4.15 6.20
N TYR A 51 -14.45 -3.08 5.52
CA TYR A 51 -15.55 -3.04 4.58
C TYR A 51 -15.12 -2.30 3.31
N LEU A 52 -15.78 -2.59 2.19
CA LEU A 52 -15.61 -1.81 0.97
C LEU A 52 -16.31 -0.46 1.18
N PRO A 53 -15.59 0.68 1.16
CA PRO A 53 -16.21 1.99 1.32
C PRO A 53 -17.25 2.26 0.23
N THR A 54 -18.26 3.07 0.57
CA THR A 54 -19.19 3.59 -0.44
C THR A 54 -18.46 4.50 -1.43
N GLU A 55 -19.05 4.70 -2.62
CA GLU A 55 -18.46 5.56 -3.66
C GLU A 55 -18.15 6.97 -3.13
N GLU A 56 -19.08 7.55 -2.36
CA GLU A 56 -18.92 8.89 -1.78
C GLU A 56 -17.82 8.96 -0.72
N GLU A 57 -17.71 7.92 0.13
CA GLU A 57 -16.60 7.82 1.09
C GLU A 57 -15.26 7.68 0.38
N LEU A 58 -15.19 6.83 -0.66
CA LEU A 58 -13.99 6.63 -1.43
C LEU A 58 -13.54 7.91 -2.14
N LYS A 59 -14.47 8.65 -2.77
CA LYS A 59 -14.20 9.96 -3.39
C LYS A 59 -13.59 10.95 -2.40
N ARG A 60 -14.13 10.99 -1.18
CA ARG A 60 -13.64 11.86 -0.11
C ARG A 60 -12.22 11.49 0.33
N GLU A 61 -11.94 10.21 0.55
CA GLU A 61 -10.61 9.76 1.01
C GLU A 61 -9.53 9.94 -0.08
N LEU A 62 -9.89 9.73 -1.35
CA LEU A 62 -8.95 9.89 -2.47
C LEU A 62 -8.65 11.35 -2.82
N ARG A 63 -9.41 12.32 -2.28
CA ARG A 63 -9.36 13.73 -2.68
C ARG A 63 -9.29 13.86 -4.20
N ILE A 64 -10.26 13.26 -4.90
CA ILE A 64 -10.24 13.13 -6.36
C ILE A 64 -10.04 14.48 -7.08
N ASP A 65 -10.50 15.58 -6.47
CA ASP A 65 -10.28 16.94 -6.99
C ASP A 65 -8.79 17.33 -7.11
N GLU A 66 -7.91 16.70 -6.32
CA GLU A 66 -6.45 16.88 -6.33
C GLU A 66 -5.73 15.75 -7.10
N PHE A 67 -6.46 14.78 -7.66
CA PHE A 67 -5.87 13.62 -8.32
C PHE A 67 -5.43 13.98 -9.75
N HIS A 68 -4.12 14.06 -9.97
CA HIS A 68 -3.53 14.18 -11.29
C HIS A 68 -3.21 12.78 -11.84
N LYS A 69 -3.88 12.39 -12.93
CA LYS A 69 -3.53 11.19 -13.66
C LYS A 69 -2.12 11.35 -14.22
N LEU A 70 -1.21 10.43 -13.90
CA LEU A 70 0.10 10.36 -14.56
C LEU A 70 -0.15 10.00 -16.03
N GLU A 71 0.32 10.85 -16.96
CA GLU A 71 0.31 10.52 -18.38
C GLU A 71 1.26 9.34 -18.62
N GLU A 72 0.82 8.36 -19.40
CA GLU A 72 1.66 7.24 -19.83
C GLU A 72 2.67 7.76 -20.85
N GLU A 73 3.97 7.74 -20.50
CA GLU A 73 5.09 7.88 -21.45
C GLU A 73 5.29 6.62 -22.29
#